data_AF-A0A3P1UQI1-F1
#
_entry.id   AF-A0A3P1UQI1-F1
#
_cell.length_a   1.000
_cell.length_b   1.000
_cell.length_c   1.000
_cell.angle_alpha   90.00
_cell.angle_beta   90.00
_cell.angle_gamma   90.00
#
_symmetry.space_group_name_H-M   'P 1'
#
loop_
_entity.id
_entity.type
_entity.pdbx_description
1 polymer ?
#
loop_
_entity_poly.entity_id
_entity_poly.type
_entity_poly.pdbx_seq_one_letter_code
_entity_poly.pdbx_strand_id
1 'polypeptide(L)' 'MPDNILEVLLEKIINNWKKVYGAILGFIIGITVINYGILKAIVVFAFAFIGYKLADSSFIEGIKKTILKRLKED' A
#
# COMPACT_ATOMS: atom_id res chain seq x y z
N MET A 1 -16.18 -1.41 37.09
CA MET A 1 -14.89 -0.81 36.70
C MET A 1 -15.22 0.18 35.61
N PRO A 2 -14.91 1.49 35.74
CA PRO A 2 -15.18 2.40 34.63
C PRO A 2 -14.36 1.90 33.45
N ASP A 3 -15.02 1.56 32.35
CA ASP A 3 -14.32 1.13 31.16
C ASP A 3 -13.30 2.22 30.82
N ASN A 4 -12.03 1.83 30.74
CA ASN A 4 -10.97 2.77 30.46
C ASN A 4 -11.30 3.40 29.09
N ILE A 5 -11.38 4.73 29.04
CA ILE A 5 -11.74 5.47 27.81
C ILE A 5 -10.88 5.04 26.62
N LEU A 6 -9.63 4.68 26.88
CA LEU A 6 -8.70 4.15 25.88
C LEU A 6 -9.16 2.84 25.26
N GLU A 7 -9.72 1.93 26.07
CA GLU A 7 -10.19 0.61 25.65
C GLU A 7 -11.41 0.75 24.74
N VAL A 8 -12.36 1.61 25.11
CA VAL A 8 -13.53 1.94 24.29
C VAL A 8 -13.15 2.60 22.96
N LEU A 9 -12.12 3.46 22.97
CA LEU A 9 -11.62 4.09 21.74
C LEU A 9 -10.89 3.10 20.85
N LEU A 10 -10.05 2.23 21.43
CA LEU A 10 -9.37 1.16 20.71
C LEU A 10 -10.36 0.20 20.08
N GLU A 11 -11.38 -0.23 20.83
CA GLU A 11 -12.43 -1.12 20.33
C GLU A 11 -13.17 -0.49 19.16
N LYS A 12 -13.53 0.81 19.24
CA LYS A 12 -14.15 1.54 18.13
C LYS A 12 -13.24 1.67 16.90
N ILE A 13 -11.94 1.91 17.09
CA ILE A 13 -10.96 2.02 16.00
C ILE A 13 -10.78 0.66 15.31
N ILE A 14 -10.65 -0.43 16.08
CA ILE A 14 -10.51 -1.79 15.55
C ILE A 14 -11.77 -2.19 14.80
N ASN A 15 -12.96 -1.93 15.37
CA ASN A 15 -14.23 -2.31 14.75
C ASN A 15 -14.53 -1.51 13.46
N ASN A 16 -13.90 -0.34 13.29
CA ASN A 16 -13.98 0.49 12.09
C ASN A 16 -12.63 0.64 11.37
N TRP A 17 -11.70 -0.32 11.51
CA TRP A 17 -10.32 -0.18 11.02
C TRP A 17 -10.22 0.19 9.54
N LYS A 18 -11.13 -0.32 8.69
CA LYS A 18 -11.21 0.05 7.26
C LYS A 18 -11.47 1.54 7.04
N LYS A 19 -12.33 2.16 7.85
CA LYS A 19 -12.63 3.60 7.78
C LYS A 19 -11.44 4.42 8.25
N VAL A 20 -10.78 3.99 9.33
CA VAL A 20 -9.58 4.63 9.88
C VAL A 20 -8.43 4.57 8.85
N TYR A 21 -8.20 3.39 8.28
CA TYR A 21 -7.22 3.20 7.22
C TYR A 21 -7.50 4.12 6.02
N GLY A 22 -8.74 4.16 5.53
CA GLY A 22 -9.14 5.05 4.45
C GLY A 22 -8.93 6.54 4.76
N ALA A 23 -9.19 6.97 6.00
CA ALA A 23 -8.95 8.34 6.44
C ALA A 23 -7.46 8.70 6.46
N ILE A 24 -6.61 7.81 7.00
CA ILE A 24 -5.16 8.00 7.02
C ILE A 24 -4.61 8.05 5.60
N LEU A 25 -5.05 7.15 4.73
CA LEU A 25 -4.63 7.11 3.32
C LEU A 25 -5.04 8.39 2.58
N GLY A 26 -6.30 8.82 2.74
CA GLY A 26 -6.81 10.05 2.16
C GLY A 26 -6.06 11.29 2.66
N PHE A 27 -5.68 11.32 3.93
CA PHE A 27 -4.88 12.39 4.52
C PHE A 27 -3.48 12.48 3.90
N ILE A 28 -2.77 11.35 3.76
CA ILE A 28 -1.44 11.30 3.13
C ILE A 28 -1.53 11.72 1.65
N ILE A 29 -2.54 11.22 0.92
CA ILE A 29 -2.80 11.63 -0.47
C ILE A 29 -3.05 13.13 -0.54
N GLY A 30 -3.90 13.67 0.34
CA GLY A 30 -4.25 15.08 0.40
C GLY A 30 -3.03 15.97 0.61
N ILE A 31 -2.20 15.67 1.61
CA ILE A 31 -0.93 16.38 1.85
C ILE A 31 -0.02 16.33 0.63
N THR A 32 0.09 15.17 0.00
CA THR A 32 0.94 14.99 -1.19
C THR A 32 0.44 15.84 -2.35
N VAL A 33 -0.87 15.86 -2.59
CA VAL A 33 -1.48 16.68 -3.66
C VAL A 33 -1.31 18.17 -3.38
N ILE A 34 -1.51 18.62 -2.14
CA ILE A 34 -1.38 20.03 -1.75
C ILE A 34 0.07 20.51 -1.94
N ASN A 35 1.06 19.73 -1.50
CA ASN A 35 2.46 20.14 -1.52
C ASN A 35 3.12 20.00 -2.90
N TYR A 36 2.81 18.94 -3.66
CA TYR A 36 3.49 18.62 -4.90
C TYR A 36 2.64 18.89 -6.15
N GLY A 37 1.34 19.11 -6.00
CA GLY A 37 0.37 19.22 -7.08
C GLY A 37 -0.15 17.87 -7.56
N ILE A 38 -1.33 17.88 -8.19
CA ILE A 38 -2.04 16.67 -8.59
C ILE A 38 -1.26 15.78 -9.57
N LEU A 39 -0.56 16.39 -10.53
CA LEU A 39 0.23 15.68 -11.55
C LEU A 39 1.37 14.90 -10.92
N LYS A 40 2.16 15.53 -10.04
CA LYS A 40 3.29 14.86 -9.37
C LYS A 40 2.80 13.77 -8.42
N ALA A 41 1.69 14.00 -7.72
CA ALA A 41 1.10 12.99 -6.85
C ALA A 41 0.68 11.73 -7.63
N ILE A 42 0.01 11.87 -8.77
CA ILE A 42 -0.39 10.74 -9.63
C ILE A 42 0.84 9.93 -10.08
N VAL A 43 1.91 10.62 -10.50
CA VAL A 43 3.15 9.97 -10.92
C VAL A 43 3.77 9.16 -9.78
N VAL A 44 3.86 9.73 -8.57
CA VAL A 44 4.38 9.01 -7.38
C VAL A 44 3.53 7.79 -7.07
N PHE A 45 2.20 7.90 -7.11
CA PHE A 45 1.31 6.75 -6.88
C PHE A 45 1.45 5.67 -7.95
N ALA A 46 1.61 6.05 -9.22
CA ALA A 46 1.85 5.09 -10.30
C ALA A 46 3.16 4.33 -10.11
N PHE A 47 4.26 5.03 -9.79
CA PHE A 47 5.54 4.38 -9.51
C PHE A 47 5.50 3.51 -8.25
N ALA A 48 4.82 3.95 -7.20
CA ALA A 48 4.63 3.16 -5.99
C ALA A 48 3.85 1.86 -6.28
N PHE A 49 2.80 1.93 -7.11
CA PHE A 49 2.03 0.77 -7.52
C PHE A 49 2.85 -0.20 -8.38
N ILE A 50 3.66 0.32 -9.30
CA ILE A 50 4.60 -0.48 -10.09
C ILE A 50 5.61 -1.17 -9.16
N GLY A 51 6.22 -0.43 -8.22
CA GLY A 51 7.17 -0.98 -7.25
C GLY A 51 6.55 -2.07 -6.37
N TYR A 52 5.32 -1.86 -5.89
CA TYR A 52 4.56 -2.87 -5.14
C TYR A 52 4.35 -4.15 -5.97
N LYS A 53 3.94 -4.01 -7.23
CA LYS A 53 3.72 -5.16 -8.12
C LYS A 53 5.02 -5.88 -8.51
N LEU A 54 6.14 -5.15 -8.63
CA LEU A 54 7.46 -5.75 -8.89
C LEU A 54 8.01 -6.52 -7.69
N ALA A 55 7.66 -6.10 -6.47
CA ALA A 55 8.02 -6.78 -5.23
C ALA A 55 7.16 -8.03 -4.95
N ASP A 56 6.10 -8.25 -5.73
CA ASP A 56 5.23 -9.42 -5.61
C ASP A 56 6.00 -10.69 -6.00
N SER A 57 6.01 -11.68 -5.11
CA SER A 57 6.75 -12.94 -5.25
C SER A 57 6.33 -13.72 -6.50
N SER A 58 5.09 -13.54 -6.95
CA SER A 58 4.55 -14.13 -8.17
C SER A 58 5.18 -13.57 -9.45
N PHE A 59 5.59 -12.28 -9.45
CA PHE A 59 6.34 -11.68 -10.55
C PHE A 59 7.80 -12.16 -10.55
N ILE A 60 8.41 -12.25 -9.37
CA ILE A 60 9.77 -12.77 -9.18
C ILE A 60 9.83 -14.25 -9.63
N GLU A 61 8.85 -15.08 -9.26
CA GLU A 61 8.76 -16.46 -9.73
C GLU A 61 8.57 -16.57 -11.25
N GLY A 62 7.77 -15.70 -11.85
CA GLY A 62 7.58 -15.64 -13.30
C GLY A 62 8.88 -15.32 -14.05
N ILE A 63 9.64 -14.35 -13.54
CA ILE A 63 10.98 -14.01 -14.07
C ILE A 63 11.94 -15.19 -13.88
N LYS A 64 11.96 -15.79 -12.69
CA LYS A 64 12.84 -16.92 -12.36
C LYS A 64 12.58 -18.13 -13.26
N LYS A 65 11.30 -18.45 -13.54
CA LYS A 65 10.89 -19.49 -14.48
C LYS A 65 11.32 -19.18 -15.91
N THR A 66 11.20 -17.92 -16.34
CA THR A 66 11.59 -17.49 -17.69
C THR A 66 13.10 -17.61 -17.91
N ILE A 67 13.90 -17.21 -16.92
CA ILE A 67 15.37 -17.31 -16.97
C ILE A 67 15.81 -18.78 -16.98
N LEU A 68 15.24 -19.61 -16.09
CA LEU A 68 15.54 -21.06 -16.05
C LEU A 68 15.17 -21.79 -17.34
N LYS A 69 14.12 -21.34 -18.03
CA LYS A 69 13.69 -21.94 -19.30
C LYS A 69 14.71 -21.65 -20.42
N ARG A 70 15.18 -20.40 -20.51
CA ARG A 70 16.24 -20.02 -21.47
C ARG A 70 17.56 -20.73 -21.19
N LEU A 71 17.94 -20.87 -19.93
CA LEU A 71 19.21 -21.53 -19.55
C LEU A 71 19.23 -23.06 -19.77
N LYS A 72 18.07 -23.68 -20.02
CA LYS A 72 17.93 -25.11 -20.34
C LYS A 72 17.71 -25.36 -21.83
N GLU A 73 17.45 -24.32 -22.60
CA GLU A 73 17.31 -24.37 -24.06
C GLU A 73 18.66 -24.17 -24.78
N ASP A 74 19.70 -23.73 -24.06
CA ASP A 74 21.12 -23.81 -24.45
C ASP A 74 21.80 -25.03 -23.80
#